data_AF-A0A378Y307-F1
#
_entry.id   AF-A0A378Y307-F1
#
_cell.length_a   1.000
_cell.length_b   1.000
_cell.length_c   1.000
_cell.angle_alpha   90.00
_cell.angle_beta   90.00
_cell.angle_gamma   90.00
#
_symmetry.space_group_name_H-M   'P 1'
#
loop_
_entity.id
_entity.type
_entity.pdbx_description
1 polymer ?
#
loop_
_entity_poly.entity_id
_entity_poly.type
_entity_poly.pdbx_seq_one_letter_code
_entity_poly.pdbx_strand_id
1 'polypeptide(L)'
;MKLTEALWMTLASMMTGLTLSCFSLVKTPWNAILSLLAVLIVLFYFRKNERRGLRIGFVVSSVLYYILFIFILSAYLYVRGLV
;
A
#
# COMPACT_ATOMS: atom_id res chain seq x y z
N MET A 1 -22.42 -2.43 2.47
CA MET A 1 -21.39 -2.19 1.42
C MET A 1 -21.69 -3.13 0.27
N LYS A 2 -21.60 -2.67 -0.99
CA LYS A 2 -21.68 -3.61 -2.11
C LYS A 2 -20.37 -4.39 -2.19
N LEU A 3 -20.41 -5.68 -2.54
CA LEU A 3 -19.22 -6.54 -2.65
C LEU A 3 -18.15 -5.91 -3.56
N THR A 4 -18.58 -5.26 -4.63
CA THR A 4 -17.72 -4.54 -5.58
C THR A 4 -16.97 -3.36 -4.95
N GLU A 5 -17.59 -2.61 -4.04
CA GLU A 5 -16.92 -1.51 -3.32
C GLU A 5 -15.86 -2.05 -2.35
N ALA A 6 -16.15 -3.18 -1.69
CA ALA A 6 -15.21 -3.85 -0.79
C ALA A 6 -14.02 -4.45 -1.55
N LEU A 7 -14.23 -5.07 -2.71
CA LEU A 7 -13.17 -5.58 -3.57
C LEU A 7 -12.28 -4.45 -4.11
N TRP A 8 -12.88 -3.31 -4.50
CA TRP A 8 -12.11 -2.14 -4.93
C TRP A 8 -11.28 -1.54 -3.79
N MET A 9 -11.80 -1.56 -2.58
CA MET A 9 -11.12 -1.10 -1.38
C MET A 9 -9.94 -2.00 -1.01
N THR A 10 -10.11 -3.32 -1.05
CA THR A 10 -9.01 -4.26 -0.79
C THR A 10 -7.94 -4.15 -1.87
N LEU A 11 -8.31 -4.07 -3.15
CA LEU A 11 -7.33 -3.94 -4.24
C LEU A 11 -6.50 -2.65 -4.11
N ALA A 12 -7.16 -1.51 -3.84
CA ALA A 12 -6.48 -0.23 -3.70
C ALA A 12 -5.60 -0.17 -2.43
N SER A 13 -6.06 -0.74 -1.31
CA SER A 13 -5.27 -0.81 -0.09
C SER A 13 -4.09 -1.78 -0.19
N MET A 14 -4.24 -2.86 -0.96
CA MET A 14 -3.17 -3.80 -1.26
C MET A 14 -2.08 -3.13 -2.12
N MET A 15 -2.47 -2.38 -3.15
CA MET A 15 -1.53 -1.63 -4.01
C MET A 15 -0.77 -0.54 -3.23
N THR A 16 -1.44 0.16 -2.32
CA THR A 16 -0.78 1.16 -1.45
C THR A 16 0.15 0.52 -0.44
N GLY A 17 -0.27 -0.58 0.20
CA GLY A 17 0.60 -1.35 1.11
C GLY A 17 1.87 -1.83 0.42
N LEU A 18 1.73 -2.38 -0.80
CA LEU A 18 2.86 -2.89 -1.59
C LEU A 18 3.83 -1.79 -2.03
N THR A 19 3.31 -0.62 -2.44
CA THR A 19 4.14 0.54 -2.81
C THR A 19 4.88 1.13 -1.59
N LEU A 20 4.24 1.17 -0.42
CA LEU A 20 4.88 1.57 0.84
C LEU A 20 5.97 0.57 1.29
N SER A 21 5.74 -0.73 1.13
CA SER A 21 6.73 -1.75 1.48
C SER A 21 7.95 -1.69 0.54
N CYS A 22 7.73 -1.49 -0.75
CA CYS A 22 8.82 -1.23 -1.70
C CYS A 22 9.57 0.07 -1.38
N PHE A 23 8.86 1.16 -1.03
CA PHE A 23 9.49 2.41 -0.60
C PHE A 23 10.48 2.19 0.55
N SER A 24 10.12 1.35 1.52
CA SER A 24 10.95 1.11 2.70
C SER A 24 12.24 0.33 2.42
N LEU A 25 12.32 -0.40 1.31
CA LEU A 25 13.43 -1.30 0.98
C LEU A 25 14.30 -0.78 -0.18
N VAL A 26 13.78 0.15 -0.98
CA VAL A 26 14.47 0.71 -2.14
C VAL A 26 15.37 1.88 -1.70
N LYS A 27 16.67 1.79 -2.05
CA LYS A 27 17.64 2.87 -1.83
C LYS A 27 17.33 4.10 -2.70
N THR A 28 17.75 5.28 -2.24
CA THR A 28 17.67 6.55 -2.99
C THR A 28 18.36 6.41 -4.36
N PRO A 29 17.80 6.97 -5.44
CA PRO A 29 16.69 7.94 -5.50
C PRO A 29 15.31 7.34 -5.80
N TRP A 30 15.19 6.05 -6.09
CA TRP A 30 13.92 5.45 -6.54
C TRP A 30 12.82 5.43 -5.46
N ASN A 31 13.20 5.53 -4.18
CA ASN A 31 12.25 5.69 -3.09
C ASN A 31 11.35 6.94 -3.29
N ALA A 32 11.88 8.04 -3.83
CA ALA A 32 11.11 9.28 -3.94
C ALA A 32 9.94 9.13 -4.92
N ILE A 33 10.16 8.40 -6.02
CA ILE A 33 9.13 8.11 -7.04
C ILE A 33 8.06 7.17 -6.45
N LEU A 34 8.48 6.16 -5.69
CA LEU A 34 7.58 5.21 -5.02
C LEU A 34 6.69 5.89 -3.97
N SER A 35 7.25 6.83 -3.19
CA SER A 35 6.50 7.65 -2.24
C SER A 35 5.44 8.50 -2.95
N LEU A 36 5.84 9.15 -4.05
CA LEU A 36 4.94 10.01 -4.83
C LEU A 36 3.79 9.21 -5.46
N LEU A 37 4.08 8.01 -5.98
CA LEU A 37 3.07 7.05 -6.45
C LEU A 37 2.11 6.61 -5.35
N ALA A 38 2.61 6.28 -4.16
CA ALA A 38 1.77 5.89 -3.04
C ALA A 38 0.78 7.00 -2.66
N VAL A 39 1.26 8.25 -2.59
CA VAL A 39 0.42 9.42 -2.30
C VAL A 39 -0.65 9.64 -3.38
N LEU A 40 -0.29 9.49 -4.66
CA LEU A 40 -1.25 9.62 -5.77
C LEU A 40 -2.36 8.57 -5.71
N ILE A 41 -2.03 7.32 -5.38
CA ILE A 41 -3.02 6.23 -5.26
C ILE A 41 -3.99 6.54 -4.10
N VAL A 42 -3.48 6.98 -2.95
CA VAL A 42 -4.30 7.37 -1.80
C VAL A 42 -5.21 8.55 -2.16
N LEU A 43 -4.67 9.61 -2.77
CA LEU A 43 -5.46 10.77 -3.20
C LEU A 43 -6.56 10.38 -4.18
N PHE A 44 -6.26 9.54 -5.17
CA PHE A 44 -7.23 9.08 -6.14
C PHE A 44 -8.36 8.27 -5.48
N TYR A 45 -8.00 7.38 -4.55
CA TYR A 45 -8.97 6.58 -3.80
C TYR A 45 -9.88 7.45 -2.91
N PHE A 46 -9.29 8.42 -2.19
CA PHE A 46 -10.03 9.34 -1.33
C PHE A 46 -10.93 10.31 -2.11
N ARG A 47 -10.53 10.71 -3.33
CA ARG A 47 -11.36 11.51 -4.25
C ARG A 47 -12.56 10.71 -4.78
N LYS A 48 -12.40 9.42 -5.04
CA LYS A 48 -13.46 8.57 -5.60
C LYS A 48 -14.52 8.16 -4.56
N ASN A 49 -14.13 8.04 -3.29
CA ASN A 49 -15.00 7.59 -2.21
C ASN A 49 -15.20 8.68 -1.14
N GLU A 50 -16.41 9.24 -1.03
CA GLU A 50 -16.78 10.23 -0.01
C GLU A 50 -17.22 9.63 1.34
N ARG A 51 -17.58 8.34 1.37
CA ARG A 51 -18.07 7.67 2.58
C ARG A 51 -16.96 7.53 3.63
N ARG A 52 -17.16 8.13 4.80
CA ARG A 52 -16.21 8.10 5.94
C ARG A 52 -15.78 6.68 6.35
N GLY A 53 -16.71 5.74 6.40
CA GLY A 53 -16.41 4.34 6.79
C GLY A 53 -15.45 3.62 5.84
N LEU A 54 -15.57 3.86 4.53
CA LEU A 54 -14.69 3.29 3.51
C LEU A 54 -13.26 3.87 3.58
N ARG A 55 -13.14 5.15 3.96
CA ARG A 55 -11.82 5.80 4.12
C ARG A 55 -11.04 5.24 5.30
N ILE A 56 -11.69 5.07 6.45
CA ILE A 56 -11.05 4.53 7.66
C ILE A 56 -10.61 3.09 7.40
N GLY A 57 -11.52 2.26 6.86
CA GLY A 57 -11.17 0.88 6.57
C GLY A 57 -10.03 0.77 5.54
N PHE A 58 -9.95 1.68 4.56
CA PHE A 58 -8.87 1.68 3.56
C PHE A 58 -7.51 1.98 4.20
N VAL A 59 -7.47 2.93 5.14
CA VAL A 59 -6.25 3.25 5.88
C VAL A 59 -5.82 2.07 6.73
N VAL A 60 -6.75 1.48 7.49
CA VAL A 60 -6.47 0.32 8.34
C VAL A 60 -6.00 -0.88 7.51
N SER A 61 -6.67 -1.18 6.40
CA SER A 61 -6.26 -2.28 5.52
C SER A 61 -4.93 -2.00 4.82
N SER A 62 -4.65 -0.76 4.42
CA SER A 62 -3.37 -0.37 3.81
C SER A 62 -2.20 -0.58 4.77
N VAL A 63 -2.37 -0.21 6.05
CA VAL A 63 -1.36 -0.47 7.09
C VAL A 63 -1.16 -1.96 7.33
N LEU A 64 -2.24 -2.75 7.40
CA LEU A 64 -2.15 -4.20 7.53
C LEU A 64 -1.39 -4.84 6.35
N TYR A 65 -1.71 -4.44 5.13
CA TYR A 65 -1.01 -4.92 3.93
C TYR A 65 0.45 -4.47 3.92
N TYR A 66 0.76 -3.24 4.33
CA TYR A 66 2.13 -2.76 4.43
C TYR A 66 2.99 -3.66 5.35
N ILE A 67 2.48 -4.00 6.54
CA ILE A 67 3.19 -4.87 7.50
C ILE A 67 3.41 -6.27 6.90
N LEU A 68 2.40 -6.83 6.25
CA LEU A 68 2.52 -8.14 5.60
C LEU A 68 3.54 -8.12 4.46
N PHE A 69 3.47 -7.13 3.57
CA PHE A 69 4.35 -7.04 2.42
C PHE A 69 5.79 -6.72 2.81
N ILE A 70 6.03 -5.84 3.79
CA ILE A 70 7.39 -5.51 4.21
C ILE A 70 8.06 -6.71 4.87
N PHE A 71 7.32 -7.49 5.64
CA PHE A 71 7.82 -8.73 6.24
C PHE A 71 8.22 -9.75 5.17
N ILE A 72 7.35 -9.98 4.17
CA ILE A 72 7.63 -10.91 3.06
C ILE A 72 8.82 -10.44 2.23
N LEU A 73 8.85 -9.16 1.85
CA LEU A 73 9.93 -8.59 1.03
C LEU A 73 11.26 -8.59 1.80
N SER A 74 11.25 -8.28 3.09
CA SER A 74 12.44 -8.33 3.94
C SER A 74 12.95 -9.75 4.10
N ALA A 75 12.07 -10.73 4.35
CA ALA A 75 12.44 -12.14 4.41
C ALA A 75 13.01 -12.63 3.07
N TYR A 76 12.42 -12.21 1.95
CA TYR A 76 12.91 -12.55 0.61
C TYR A 76 14.31 -11.98 0.33
N LEU A 77 14.53 -10.71 0.67
CA LEU A 77 15.83 -10.04 0.54
C LEU A 77 16.89 -10.70 1.42
N TYR A 78 16.52 -11.07 2.65
CA TYR A 78 17.37 -11.80 3.58
C TYR A 78 17.78 -13.17 3.03
N VAL A 79 16.82 -13.95 2.51
CA VAL A 79 17.10 -15.27 1.89
C VAL A 79 18.02 -15.15 0.66
N ARG A 80 17.90 -14.05 -0.10
CA ARG A 80 18.78 -13.78 -1.24
C ARG A 80 20.15 -13.19 -0.87
N GLY A 81 20.41 -12.90 0.41
CA GLY A 81 21.68 -12.31 0.86
C GLY A 81 21.94 -10.91 0.31
N LEU A 82 20.88 -10.16 -0.04
CA LEU A 82 20.95 -8.81 -0.59
C LEU A 82 20.85 -7.71 0.50
N VAL A 83 20.64 -8.12 1.75
CA VAL A 83 20.58 -7.32 2.98
C VAL A 83 21.56 -7.94 3.96
#